data_AF-A0A915XNZ2-F1
#
_entry.id   AF-A0A915XNZ2-F1
#
_cell.length_a   1.000
_cell.length_b   1.000
_cell.length_c   1.000
_cell.angle_alpha   90.00
_cell.angle_beta   90.00
_cell.angle_gamma   90.00
#
_symmetry.space_group_name_H-M   'P 1'
#
loop_
_entity.id
_entity.type
_entity.pdbx_description
1 polymer ?
#
loop_
_entity_poly.entity_id
_entity_poly.type
_entity_poly.pdbx_seq_one_letter_code
_entity_poly.pdbx_strand_id
1 'polypeptide(L)'
;MPDAQDLKEQLLRTDAEYRELYRLHHELDEQIRSMSTNPHLSESEQLEEVRLKKRKLQLKDRMEDIVRRYEAPPPTGPAPSFAHA
;
A
#
# COMPACT_ATOMS: atom_id res chain seq x y z
N MET A 1 11.43 7.92 18.21
CA MET A 1 10.84 8.36 16.94
C MET A 1 9.76 7.35 16.63
N PRO A 2 8.49 7.74 16.41
CA PRO A 2 7.47 6.76 16.04
C PRO A 2 7.95 6.09 14.76
N ASP A 3 8.26 4.81 14.86
CA ASP A 3 8.76 4.00 13.78
C ASP A 3 7.71 4.03 12.66
N ALA A 4 8.12 4.07 11.40
CA ALA A 4 7.21 4.16 10.26
C ALA A 4 6.15 3.04 10.21
N GLN A 5 6.25 2.03 11.08
CA GLN A 5 5.19 1.04 11.32
C GLN A 5 4.00 1.60 12.13
N ASP A 6 4.23 2.41 13.16
CA ASP A 6 3.16 2.96 14.02
C ASP A 6 2.25 3.90 13.21
N LEU A 7 2.85 4.74 12.36
CA LEU A 7 2.11 5.62 11.46
C LEU A 7 1.29 4.81 10.44
N LYS A 8 1.83 3.69 9.94
CA LYS A 8 1.11 2.81 9.02
C LYS A 8 -0.03 2.08 9.71
N GLU A 9 0.14 1.65 10.96
CA GLU A 9 -0.91 1.03 11.76
C GLU A 9 -2.02 2.01 12.12
N GLN A 10 -1.67 3.26 12.43
CA GLN A 10 -2.66 4.33 12.54
C GLN A 10 -3.40 4.50 11.23
N LEU A 11 -2.71 4.72 10.11
CA LEU A 11 -3.34 4.86 8.78
C LEU A 11 -4.24 3.69 8.40
N LEU A 12 -3.86 2.45 8.73
CA LEU A 12 -4.70 1.26 8.53
C LEU A 12 -6.02 1.30 9.33
N ARG A 13 -6.02 1.97 10.49
CA ARG A 13 -7.19 2.15 11.36
C ARG A 13 -7.98 3.42 11.05
N THR A 14 -7.29 4.49 10.70
CA THR A 14 -7.84 5.83 10.54
C THR A 14 -8.28 6.11 9.11
N ASP A 15 -7.63 5.49 8.13
CA ASP A 15 -7.73 5.82 6.72
C ASP A 15 -8.19 4.60 5.91
N ALA A 16 -9.45 4.65 5.48
CA ALA A 16 -10.06 3.56 4.71
C ALA A 16 -9.37 3.34 3.35
N GLU A 17 -8.85 4.42 2.74
CA GLU A 17 -8.11 4.35 1.48
C GLU A 17 -6.79 3.60 1.67
N TYR A 18 -6.02 3.91 2.72
CA TYR A 18 -4.80 3.19 3.04
C TYR A 18 -5.06 1.69 3.31
N ARG A 19 -6.13 1.36 4.02
CA ARG A 19 -6.53 -0.03 4.28
C ARG A 19 -6.89 -0.79 3.00
N GLU A 20 -7.57 -0.15 2.05
CA GLU A 20 -7.93 -0.74 0.76
C GLU A 20 -6.69 -0.94 -0.12
N LEU A 21 -5.80 0.05 -0.18
CA LEU A 21 -4.51 -0.04 -0.86
C LEU A 21 -3.63 -1.17 -0.30
N TYR A 22 -3.60 -1.32 1.03
CA TYR A 22 -2.86 -2.40 1.69
C TYR A 22 -3.40 -3.78 1.30
N ARG A 23 -4.74 -3.94 1.27
CA ARG A 23 -5.39 -5.18 0.80
C ARG A 23 -5.04 -5.48 -0.66
N LEU A 24 -5.20 -4.51 -1.54
CA LEU A 24 -4.87 -4.65 -2.97
C LEU A 24 -3.38 -4.98 -3.16
N HIS A 25 -2.50 -4.37 -2.38
CA HIS A 25 -1.06 -4.63 -2.42
C HIS A 25 -0.75 -6.06 -2.02
N HIS A 26 -1.39 -6.58 -0.96
CA HIS A 26 -1.23 -7.96 -0.52
C HIS A 26 -1.72 -8.96 -1.58
N GLU A 27 -2.90 -8.70 -2.15
CA GLU A 27 -3.47 -9.55 -3.20
C GLU A 27 -2.58 -9.58 -4.46
N LEU A 28 -2.01 -8.43 -4.84
CA LEU A 28 -1.03 -8.37 -5.93
C LEU A 28 0.29 -9.05 -5.57
N ASP A 29 0.78 -8.97 -4.32
CA ASP A 29 1.99 -9.69 -3.90
C ASP A 29 1.80 -11.20 -4.00
N GLU A 30 0.64 -11.72 -3.60
CA GLU A 30 0.31 -13.14 -3.72
C GLU A 30 0.19 -13.59 -5.17
N GLN A 31 -0.47 -12.80 -6.03
CA GLN A 31 -0.53 -13.09 -7.47
C GLN A 31 0.87 -13.10 -8.11
N ILE A 32 1.70 -12.10 -7.79
CA ILE A 32 3.09 -12.02 -8.28
C ILE A 32 3.91 -13.21 -7.76
N ARG A 33 3.79 -13.58 -6.48
CA ARG A 33 4.49 -14.75 -5.92
C ARG A 33 4.07 -16.03 -6.62
N SER A 34 2.77 -16.22 -6.84
CA SER A 34 2.26 -17.41 -7.52
C SER A 34 2.85 -17.53 -8.93
N MET A 35 2.92 -16.41 -9.66
CA MET A 35 3.58 -16.34 -10.98
C MET A 35 5.09 -16.57 -10.87
N SER A 36 5.81 -15.82 -10.04
CA SER A 36 7.26 -15.95 -9.84
C SER A 36 7.70 -17.32 -9.32
N THR A 37 6.82 -18.08 -8.65
CA THR A 37 7.13 -19.44 -8.18
C THR A 37 7.13 -20.45 -9.33
N ASN A 38 6.48 -20.13 -10.46
CA ASN A 38 6.59 -20.91 -11.69
C ASN A 38 7.74 -20.35 -12.54
N PRO A 39 8.89 -21.03 -12.68
CA PRO A 39 10.00 -20.56 -13.51
C PRO A 39 9.77 -20.73 -15.02
N HIS A 40 8.65 -21.34 -15.44
CA HIS A 40 8.33 -21.64 -16.85
C HIS A 40 7.23 -20.70 -17.41
N LEU A 41 7.12 -19.48 -16.89
CA LEU A 41 6.18 -18.49 -17.41
C LEU A 41 6.46 -18.20 -18.89
N SER A 42 5.42 -18.24 -19.72
CA SER A 42 5.52 -17.79 -21.10
C SER A 42 5.83 -16.28 -21.17
N GLU A 43 6.31 -15.78 -22.31
CA GLU A 43 6.57 -14.33 -22.51
C GLU A 43 5.37 -13.45 -22.09
N SER A 44 4.15 -13.91 -22.34
CA SER A 44 2.91 -13.25 -21.90
C SER A 44 2.79 -13.16 -20.38
N GLU A 45 3.16 -14.22 -19.65
CA GLU A 45 3.13 -14.25 -18.20
C GLU A 45 4.28 -13.44 -17.58
N GLN A 46 5.47 -13.40 -18.19
CA GLN A 46 6.53 -12.48 -17.77
C GLN A 46 6.10 -11.02 -17.92
N LEU A 47 5.41 -10.67 -19.02
CA LEU A 47 4.81 -9.35 -19.19
C LEU A 47 3.73 -9.06 -18.15
N GLU A 48 2.90 -10.06 -17.80
CA GLU A 48 1.91 -9.95 -16.74
C GLU A 48 2.59 -9.71 -15.38
N GLU A 49 3.66 -10.44 -15.06
CA GLU A 49 4.43 -10.26 -13.82
C GLU A 49 5.05 -8.86 -13.74
N VAL A 50 5.61 -8.34 -14.84
CA VAL A 50 6.14 -6.97 -14.90
C VAL A 50 5.02 -5.95 -14.73
N ARG A 51 3.85 -6.16 -15.35
CA ARG A 51 2.67 -5.29 -15.16
C ARG A 51 2.18 -5.31 -13.72
N LEU A 52 2.10 -6.49 -13.10
CA LEU A 52 1.70 -6.67 -11.71
C LEU A 52 2.71 -6.00 -10.75
N LYS A 53 4.03 -6.19 -10.96
CA LYS A 53 5.09 -5.49 -10.21
C LYS A 53 4.94 -3.98 -10.32
N LYS A 54 4.65 -3.47 -11.52
CA LYS A 54 4.45 -2.04 -11.75
C LYS A 54 3.22 -1.52 -10.98
N ARG A 55 2.13 -2.30 -10.97
CA ARG A 55 0.90 -1.98 -10.25
C ARG A 55 1.09 -2.03 -8.73
N LYS A 56 1.81 -3.03 -8.23
CA LYS A 56 2.25 -3.12 -6.84
C LYS A 56 3.11 -1.91 -6.45
N LEU A 57 4.03 -1.50 -7.32
CA LEU A 57 4.85 -0.30 -7.09
C LEU A 57 3.96 0.96 -7.00
N GLN A 58 2.97 1.10 -7.89
CA GLN A 58 2.01 2.22 -7.81
C GLN A 58 1.20 2.22 -6.51
N LEU A 59 0.78 1.06 -6.01
CA LEU A 59 0.09 0.96 -4.73
C LEU A 59 0.99 1.36 -3.57
N LYS A 60 2.26 0.92 -3.59
CA LYS A 60 3.26 1.35 -2.62
C LYS A 60 3.47 2.87 -2.68
N ASP A 61 3.59 3.44 -3.87
CA ASP A 61 3.76 4.88 -4.08
C ASP A 61 2.57 5.66 -3.51
N ARG A 62 1.34 5.18 -3.75
CA ARG A 62 0.11 5.74 -3.15
C ARG A 62 0.10 5.65 -1.63
N MET A 63 0.50 4.51 -1.06
CA MET A 63 0.60 4.34 0.39
C MET A 63 1.64 5.30 0.99
N GLU A 64 2.78 5.50 0.33
CA GLU A 64 3.78 6.47 0.76
C GLU A 64 3.32 7.92 0.60
N ASP A 65 2.53 8.25 -0.44
CA ASP A 65 1.94 9.57 -0.61
C ASP A 65 0.98 9.92 0.54
N ILE A 66 0.13 8.96 0.94
CA ILE A 66 -0.75 9.11 2.10
C ILE A 66 0.07 9.30 3.38
N VAL A 67 1.06 8.44 3.63
CA VAL A 67 1.98 8.57 4.77
C VAL A 67 2.63 9.95 4.81
N ARG A 68 3.19 10.39 3.67
CA ARG A 68 3.86 11.66 3.54
C ARG A 68 2.92 12.85 3.76
N ARG A 69 1.67 12.73 3.33
CA ARG A 69 0.64 13.76 3.53
C ARG A 69 0.18 13.85 4.98
N TYR A 70 0.26 12.76 5.73
CA TYR A 70 0.03 12.75 7.18
C TYR A 70 1.26 13.25 7.96
N GLU A 71 2.48 12.97 7.51
CA GLU A 71 3.71 13.51 8.09
C GLU A 71 3.93 15.00 7.78
N ALA A 72 3.46 15.48 6.62
CA ALA A 72 3.47 16.88 6.22
C ALA A 72 2.06 17.47 6.34
N PRO A 73 1.61 17.85 7.56
CA PRO A 73 0.30 18.45 7.72
C PRO A 73 0.22 19.77 6.92
N PRO A 74 -0.83 19.99 6.09
CA PRO A 74 -1.14 21.34 5.63
C PRO A 74 -1.53 22.20 6.85
N PRO A 75 -1.19 23.52 6.89
CA PRO A 75 -1.39 24.35 8.08
C PRO A 75 -2.85 24.65 8.50
N THR A 76 -3.88 23.96 8.01
CA THR A 76 -5.27 24.23 8.39
C THR A 76 -6.22 23.06 8.13
N GLY A 77 -6.87 22.54 9.18
CA GLY A 77 -8.07 21.67 9.11
C GLY A 77 -8.14 20.65 10.25
N PRO A 78 -9.25 20.56 11.01
CA PRO A 78 -9.28 19.98 12.36
C PRO A 78 -9.09 18.45 12.38
N ALA A 79 -8.33 18.02 13.40
CA ALA A 79 -8.02 16.63 13.69
C ALA A 79 -9.28 15.74 13.74
N PRO A 80 -9.26 14.56 13.09
CA PRO A 80 -10.28 13.55 13.31
C PRO A 80 -10.18 13.03 14.74
N SER A 81 -11.26 13.23 15.49
CA SER A 81 -11.48 12.68 16.83
C SER A 81 -11.41 11.15 16.79
N PHE A 82 -10.29 10.56 17.21
CA PHE A 82 -10.19 9.14 17.47
C PHE A 82 -10.78 8.82 18.84
N ALA A 83 -12.07 8.53 18.87
CA ALA A 83 -12.70 7.83 19.98
C ALA A 83 -12.33 6.34 19.87
N HIS A 84 -11.57 5.82 20.84
CA HIS A 84 -11.38 4.38 21.04
C HIS A 84 -12.12 4.00 22.33
N ALA A 85 -13.07 3.07 22.22
CA ALA A 85 -13.78 2.42 23.31
C ALA A 85 -13.42 0.94 23.30
#